data_AF-A0AAV7K6Y2-F1
#
_entry.id   AF-A0AAV7K6Y2-F1
#
_cell.length_a   1.000
_cell.length_b   1.000
_cell.length_c   1.000
_cell.angle_alpha   90.00
_cell.angle_beta   90.00
_cell.angle_gamma   90.00
#
_symmetry.space_group_name_H-M   'P 1'
#
loop_
_entity.id
_entity.type
_entity.pdbx_description
1 polymer ?
#
loop_
_entity_poly.entity_id
_entity_poly.type
_entity_poly.pdbx_seq_one_letter_code
_entity_poly.pdbx_strand_id
1 'polypeptide(L)'
;MFFADNWNQEKSEHTQTGSPLLLMISSSAVRSLEMAREAKLALGNDCVIAKLFAKHMKLDKQQEYMSKHICHIATGTPERLLQLIQKFNYLSTSLKLVILDWQRKDAKQRTIIEISENKKPMSILLRDYIIPFVLSCQAKLFLL
;
A
#
# COMPACT_ATOMS: atom_id res chain seq x y z
N MET A 1 -16.77 5.30 4.12
CA MET A 1 -17.56 4.88 5.30
C MET A 1 -17.39 3.39 5.60
N PHE A 2 -17.51 2.48 4.62
CA PHE A 2 -17.48 1.01 4.81
C PHE A 2 -16.24 0.33 5.45
N PHE A 3 -15.10 0.99 5.61
CA PHE A 3 -13.91 0.38 6.23
C PHE A 3 -13.72 0.81 7.68
N ALA A 4 -14.36 1.90 8.11
CA ALA A 4 -14.15 2.45 9.44
C ALA A 4 -14.85 1.63 10.53
N ASP A 5 -16.01 1.03 10.21
CA ASP A 5 -16.91 0.48 11.23
C ASP A 5 -16.30 -0.70 12.00
N ASN A 6 -15.45 -1.52 11.35
CA ASN A 6 -14.80 -2.67 11.99
C ASN A 6 -13.28 -2.52 12.16
N TRP A 7 -12.69 -1.39 11.74
CA TRP A 7 -11.22 -1.23 11.69
C TRP A 7 -10.55 -1.51 13.04
N ASN A 8 -11.10 -1.01 14.13
CA ASN A 8 -10.49 -1.18 15.45
C ASN A 8 -10.43 -2.65 15.88
N GLN A 9 -11.48 -3.42 15.59
CA GLN A 9 -11.49 -4.86 15.84
C GLN A 9 -10.45 -5.56 14.97
N GLU A 10 -10.51 -5.35 13.65
CA GLU A 10 -9.60 -5.98 12.69
C GLU A 10 -8.13 -5.68 12.99
N LYS A 11 -7.83 -4.43 13.37
CA LYS A 11 -6.50 -3.98 13.81
C LYS A 11 -6.06 -4.73 15.07
N SER A 12 -6.94 -4.85 16.07
CA SER A 12 -6.61 -5.50 17.35
C SER A 12 -6.37 -7.00 17.21
N GLU A 13 -7.07 -7.66 16.29
CA GLU A 13 -6.94 -9.09 16.01
C GLU A 13 -5.79 -9.42 15.06
N HIS A 14 -5.20 -8.40 14.40
CA HIS A 14 -4.19 -8.61 13.39
C HIS A 14 -2.83 -8.96 14.01
N THR A 15 -2.39 -10.19 13.77
CA THR A 15 -1.13 -10.75 14.31
C THR A 15 -0.12 -11.15 13.24
N GLN A 16 -0.47 -11.03 11.95
CA GLN A 16 0.40 -11.49 10.87
C GLN A 16 1.49 -10.47 10.52
N THR A 17 2.75 -10.90 10.54
CA THR A 17 3.87 -10.13 10.02
C THR A 17 3.93 -10.19 8.49
N GLY A 18 4.47 -9.15 7.86
CA GLY A 18 4.64 -9.10 6.40
C GLY A 18 3.35 -8.92 5.60
N SER A 19 2.22 -8.75 6.29
CA SER A 19 0.90 -8.81 5.68
C SER A 19 -0.05 -7.69 6.13
N PRO A 20 0.03 -6.47 5.58
CA PRO A 20 -0.84 -5.38 6.01
C PRO A 20 -2.32 -5.63 5.69
N LEU A 21 -3.20 -5.02 6.48
CA LEU A 21 -4.65 -4.99 6.24
C LEU A 21 -5.03 -3.99 5.14
N LEU A 22 -4.30 -2.88 5.07
CA LEU A 22 -4.52 -1.78 4.13
C LEU A 22 -3.24 -1.47 3.34
N LEU A 23 -3.31 -1.51 2.01
CA LEU A 23 -2.26 -1.06 1.10
C LEU A 23 -2.68 0.24 0.41
N MET A 24 -1.88 1.30 0.56
CA MET A 24 -2.08 2.58 -0.13
C MET A 24 -0.98 2.80 -1.17
N ILE A 25 -1.37 3.00 -2.43
CA ILE A 25 -0.44 3.22 -3.54
C ILE A 25 -0.57 4.65 -4.02
N SER A 26 0.55 5.37 -4.08
CA SER A 26 0.60 6.75 -4.51
C SER A 26 1.71 7.02 -5.51
N SER A 27 1.64 8.16 -6.20
CA SER A 27 2.58 8.52 -7.26
C SER A 27 3.99 8.86 -6.78
N SER A 28 4.20 9.16 -5.49
CA SER A 28 5.50 9.58 -4.98
C SER A 28 5.68 9.27 -3.49
N ALA A 29 6.94 9.24 -3.04
CA ALA A 29 7.26 9.08 -1.62
C ALA A 29 6.68 10.20 -0.73
N VAL A 30 6.61 11.42 -1.25
CA VAL A 30 6.02 12.57 -0.53
C VAL A 30 4.52 12.34 -0.33
N ARG A 31 3.81 11.97 -1.40
CA ARG A 31 2.37 11.68 -1.32
C ARG A 31 2.06 10.47 -0.45
N SER A 32 2.87 9.41 -0.51
CA SER A 32 2.74 8.26 0.40
C SER A 32 2.87 8.69 1.87
N LEU A 33 3.76 9.64 2.19
CA LEU A 33 3.89 10.15 3.54
C LEU A 33 2.68 10.99 3.98
N GLU A 34 2.09 11.78 3.08
CA GLU A 34 0.83 12.50 3.33
C GLU A 34 -0.30 11.52 3.61
N MET A 35 -0.52 10.53 2.73
CA MET A 35 -1.53 9.50 2.93
C MET A 35 -1.34 8.73 4.25
N ALA A 36 -0.10 8.45 4.65
CA ALA A 36 0.17 7.84 5.95
C ALA A 36 -0.26 8.72 7.13
N ARG A 37 -0.08 10.05 7.03
CA ARG A 37 -0.53 10.99 8.07
C ARG A 37 -2.05 11.09 8.09
N GLU A 38 -2.68 11.22 6.93
CA GLU A 38 -4.14 11.21 6.77
C GLU A 38 -4.74 9.93 7.34
N ALA A 39 -4.15 8.77 7.04
CA ALA A 39 -4.58 7.49 7.58
C ALA A 39 -4.44 7.42 9.10
N LYS A 40 -3.36 7.93 9.71
CA LYS A 40 -3.23 7.98 11.18
C LYS A 40 -4.31 8.84 11.83
N LEU A 41 -4.64 9.97 11.22
CA LEU A 41 -5.71 10.85 11.72
C LEU A 41 -7.08 10.18 11.62
N ALA A 42 -7.33 9.42 10.54
CA ALA A 42 -8.62 8.77 10.32
C ALA A 42 -8.79 7.43 11.06
N LEU A 43 -7.70 6.67 11.24
CA LEU A 43 -7.74 5.27 11.68
C LEU A 43 -7.07 5.03 13.06
N GLY A 44 -6.49 6.07 13.65
CA GLY A 44 -5.86 6.03 14.97
C GLY A 44 -4.32 6.04 14.92
N ASN A 45 -3.71 6.71 15.90
CA ASN A 45 -2.26 6.92 15.97
C ASN A 45 -1.45 5.66 16.33
N ASP A 46 -2.10 4.66 16.92
CA ASP A 46 -1.57 3.34 17.24
C ASP A 46 -1.39 2.44 16.00
N CYS A 47 -1.84 2.89 14.83
CA CYS A 47 -1.59 2.19 13.58
C CYS A 47 -0.09 2.18 13.25
N VAL A 48 0.52 0.99 13.29
CA VAL A 48 1.83 0.73 12.69
C VAL A 48 1.74 0.82 11.16
N ILE A 49 2.53 1.71 10.56
CA ILE A 49 2.55 1.97 9.11
C ILE A 49 3.92 1.62 8.53
N ALA A 50 3.94 0.73 7.55
CA ALA A 50 5.08 0.43 6.73
C ALA A 50 5.21 1.39 5.53
N LYS A 51 6.44 1.82 5.26
CA LYS A 51 6.75 2.72 4.14
C LYS A 51 7.53 1.97 3.07
N LEU A 52 6.89 1.78 1.92
CA LEU A 52 7.33 0.97 0.79
C LEU A 52 7.75 1.86 -0.39
N PHE A 53 8.72 2.76 -0.17
CA PHE A 53 9.31 3.64 -1.19
C PHE A 53 10.82 3.86 -0.96
N ALA A 54 11.53 4.35 -1.98
CA ALA A 54 12.99 4.26 -2.11
C ALA A 54 13.87 5.24 -1.31
N LYS A 55 13.33 6.00 -0.36
CA LYS A 55 14.03 7.19 0.18
C LYS A 55 15.18 6.88 1.16
N HIS A 56 14.94 6.03 2.17
CA HIS A 56 15.90 5.81 3.27
C HIS A 56 16.06 4.33 3.66
N MET A 57 15.40 3.40 2.97
CA MET A 57 15.45 1.97 3.30
C MET A 57 15.72 1.14 2.05
N LYS A 58 16.77 0.32 2.11
CA LYS A 58 17.10 -0.65 1.05
C LYS A 58 16.01 -1.71 0.96
N LEU A 59 15.79 -2.25 -0.24
CA LEU A 59 14.73 -3.21 -0.53
C LEU A 59 14.73 -4.41 0.45
N ASP A 60 15.90 -5.02 0.69
CA ASP A 60 16.03 -6.15 1.63
C ASP A 60 15.74 -5.74 3.09
N LYS A 61 16.15 -4.53 3.48
CA LYS A 61 15.85 -4.01 4.82
C LYS A 61 14.37 -3.71 5.01
N GLN A 62 13.66 -3.32 3.94
CA GLN A 62 12.21 -3.18 4.00
C GLN A 62 11.54 -4.53 4.18
N GLN A 63 11.97 -5.55 3.43
CA GLN A 63 11.43 -6.90 3.59
C GLN A 63 11.72 -7.47 4.98
N GLU A 64 12.93 -7.28 5.50
CA GLU A 64 13.30 -7.69 6.86
C GLU A 64 12.46 -6.97 7.92
N TYR A 65 12.19 -5.68 7.74
CA TYR A 65 11.30 -4.94 8.64
C TYR A 65 9.89 -5.52 8.60
N MET A 66 9.35 -5.73 7.40
CA MET A 66 8.00 -6.28 7.23
C MET A 66 7.87 -7.67 7.83
N SER A 67 8.87 -8.54 7.68
CA SER A 67 8.83 -9.90 8.22
C SER A 67 8.93 -9.97 9.75
N LYS A 68 9.44 -8.92 10.40
CA LYS A 68 9.61 -8.85 11.86
C LYS A 68 8.52 -8.07 12.59
N HIS A 69 7.74 -7.26 11.88
CA HIS A 69 6.80 -6.33 12.49
C HIS A 69 5.38 -6.52 11.94
N ILE A 70 4.40 -6.52 12.84
CA ILE A 70 2.99 -6.42 12.47
C ILE A 70 2.74 -4.98 12.01
N CYS A 71 2.34 -4.80 10.76
CA CYS A 71 2.06 -3.50 10.17
C CYS A 71 0.63 -3.49 9.66
N HIS A 72 -0.26 -2.69 10.25
CA HIS A 72 -1.67 -2.65 9.82
C HIS A 72 -1.83 -1.99 8.44
N ILE A 73 -0.99 -0.99 8.16
CA ILE A 73 -1.05 -0.20 6.93
C ILE A 73 0.31 -0.26 6.25
N ALA A 74 0.32 -0.40 4.93
CA ALA A 74 1.49 -0.14 4.10
C ALA A 74 1.19 0.96 3.09
N THR A 75 2.12 1.88 2.89
CA THR A 75 2.03 2.90 1.84
C THR A 75 3.27 2.89 0.97
N GLY A 76 3.11 2.97 -0.35
CA GLY A 76 4.24 2.87 -1.27
C GLY A 76 4.00 3.46 -2.65
N THR A 77 5.08 3.43 -3.43
CA THR A 77 5.09 3.81 -4.85
C THR A 77 5.02 2.56 -5.73
N PRO A 78 4.44 2.63 -6.94
CA PRO A 78 4.31 1.50 -7.86
C PRO A 78 5.63 0.75 -8.08
N GLU A 79 6.71 1.46 -8.39
CA GLU A 79 8.01 0.84 -8.65
C GLU A 79 8.50 -0.01 -7.48
N ARG A 80 8.47 0.54 -6.27
CA ARG A 80 8.97 -0.15 -5.08
C ARG A 80 8.10 -1.33 -4.68
N LEU A 81 6.77 -1.19 -4.79
CA LEU A 81 5.85 -2.30 -4.55
C LEU A 81 6.10 -3.45 -5.51
N LEU A 82 6.26 -3.14 -6.80
CA LEU A 82 6.54 -4.16 -7.81
C LEU A 82 7.87 -4.89 -7.52
N GLN A 83 8.92 -4.16 -7.15
CA GLN A 83 10.20 -4.76 -6.75
C GLN A 83 10.06 -5.69 -5.54
N LEU A 84 9.31 -5.29 -4.52
CA LEU A 84 9.06 -6.12 -3.33
C LEU A 84 8.28 -7.39 -3.69
N ILE A 85 7.25 -7.27 -4.51
CA ILE A 85 6.41 -8.39 -4.95
C ILE A 85 7.23 -9.37 -5.78
N GLN A 86 7.97 -8.89 -6.77
CA GLN A 86 8.76 -9.75 -7.65
C GLN A 86 9.92 -10.43 -6.94
N LYS A 87 10.58 -9.74 -6.00
CA LYS A 87 11.75 -10.30 -5.31
C LYS A 87 11.39 -11.23 -4.16
N PHE A 88 10.31 -10.95 -3.45
CA PHE A 88 9.99 -11.63 -2.19
C PHE A 88 8.60 -12.27 -2.15
N ASN A 89 7.90 -12.30 -3.29
CA ASN A 89 6.53 -12.77 -3.38
C ASN A 89 5.60 -12.07 -2.37
N TYR A 90 5.70 -10.74 -2.31
CA TYR A 90 4.99 -9.86 -1.37
C TYR A 90 3.48 -9.68 -1.73
N LEU A 91 2.79 -10.80 -1.89
CA LEU A 91 1.35 -11.12 -1.92
C LEU A 91 0.64 -11.39 -0.59
N SER A 92 0.20 -10.44 0.23
CA SER A 92 -0.28 -10.82 1.58
C SER A 92 -1.71 -11.35 1.66
N THR A 93 -1.91 -12.40 2.46
CA THR A 93 -3.21 -13.02 2.69
C THR A 93 -4.17 -12.21 3.57
N SER A 94 -3.65 -11.38 4.50
CA SER A 94 -4.52 -10.53 5.36
C SER A 94 -4.96 -9.22 4.70
N LEU A 95 -4.56 -8.95 3.46
CA LEU A 95 -4.91 -7.69 2.80
C LEU A 95 -6.41 -7.60 2.56
N LYS A 96 -7.07 -6.58 3.14
CA LYS A 96 -8.52 -6.36 3.06
C LYS A 96 -8.88 -5.18 2.17
N LEU A 97 -8.01 -4.19 2.04
CA LEU A 97 -8.27 -3.00 1.26
C LEU A 97 -7.01 -2.52 0.54
N VAL A 98 -7.17 -2.22 -0.75
CA VAL A 98 -6.20 -1.49 -1.56
C VAL A 98 -6.78 -0.14 -1.92
N ILE A 99 -6.05 0.93 -1.63
CA ILE A 99 -6.39 2.30 -2.02
C ILE A 99 -5.37 2.77 -3.05
N LEU A 100 -5.85 3.22 -4.20
CA LEU A 100 -5.04 3.82 -5.25
C LEU A 100 -5.33 5.31 -5.33
N ASP A 101 -4.30 6.14 -5.19
CA ASP A 101 -4.38 7.59 -5.37
C ASP A 101 -4.46 7.92 -6.88
N TRP A 102 -5.63 7.69 -7.48
CA TRP A 102 -5.83 7.60 -8.92
C TRP A 102 -6.04 8.96 -9.57
N GLN A 103 -6.91 9.79 -8.98
CA GLN A 103 -7.29 11.10 -9.49
C GLN A 103 -6.33 12.22 -9.04
N ARG A 104 -5.47 11.96 -8.06
CA ARG A 104 -4.54 12.96 -7.53
C ARG A 104 -3.51 13.36 -8.59
N LYS A 105 -3.47 14.65 -8.88
CA LYS A 105 -2.47 15.26 -9.76
C LYS A 105 -1.27 15.77 -8.99
N ASP A 106 -0.08 15.57 -9.56
CA ASP A 106 1.16 16.18 -9.08
C ASP A 106 1.24 17.68 -9.43
N ALA A 107 2.34 18.33 -9.04
CA ALA A 107 2.58 19.75 -9.36
C ALA A 107 2.60 20.06 -10.87
N LYS A 108 2.80 19.04 -11.72
CA LYS A 108 2.79 19.13 -13.19
C LYS A 108 1.45 18.70 -13.80
N GLN A 109 0.41 18.59 -12.98
CA GLN A 109 -0.95 18.20 -13.40
C GLN A 109 -1.06 16.77 -13.95
N ARG A 110 -0.17 15.86 -13.53
CA ARG A 110 -0.15 14.45 -13.95
C ARG A 110 -0.67 13.53 -12.85
N THR A 111 -1.51 12.59 -13.21
CA THR A 111 -1.96 11.46 -12.39
C THR A 111 -0.90 10.37 -12.30
N ILE A 112 -1.12 9.37 -11.43
CA ILE A 112 -0.18 8.25 -11.23
C ILE A 112 0.15 7.48 -12.52
N ILE A 113 -0.78 7.38 -13.47
CA ILE A 113 -0.59 6.67 -14.75
C ILE A 113 0.05 7.53 -15.85
N GLU A 114 0.02 8.87 -15.69
CA GLU A 114 0.61 9.82 -16.64
C GLU A 114 2.10 10.09 -16.33
N ILE A 115 2.56 9.73 -15.13
CA ILE A 115 3.97 9.81 -14.74
C ILE A 115 4.72 8.64 -15.38
N SER A 116 5.67 8.94 -16.25
CA SER A 116 6.43 7.96 -17.05
C SER A 116 7.05 6.84 -16.20
N GLU A 117 7.63 7.19 -15.05
CA GLU A 117 8.28 6.26 -14.13
C GLU A 117 7.28 5.29 -13.47
N ASN A 118 6.03 5.72 -13.29
CA ASN A 118 4.99 4.93 -12.65
C ASN A 118 4.15 4.11 -13.65
N LYS A 119 4.04 4.56 -14.91
CA LYS A 119 3.14 3.96 -15.91
C LYS A 119 3.35 2.46 -16.08
N LYS A 120 4.59 2.02 -16.32
CA LYS A 120 4.90 0.60 -16.52
C LYS A 120 4.74 -0.21 -15.22
N PRO A 121 5.34 0.17 -14.08
CA PRO A 121 5.12 -0.56 -12.83
C PRO A 121 3.66 -0.64 -12.41
N MET A 122 2.89 0.44 -12.58
CA MET A 122 1.48 0.48 -12.21
C MET A 122 0.63 -0.44 -13.08
N SER A 123 0.88 -0.48 -14.39
CA SER A 123 0.19 -1.40 -15.31
C SER A 123 0.43 -2.86 -14.92
N ILE A 124 1.68 -3.24 -14.61
CA ILE A 124 2.04 -4.59 -14.16
C ILE A 124 1.38 -4.89 -12.81
N LEU A 125 1.49 -3.97 -11.83
CA LEU A 125 0.86 -4.13 -10.51
C LEU A 125 -0.64 -4.40 -10.61
N LEU A 126 -1.36 -3.60 -11.40
CA LEU A 126 -2.80 -3.78 -11.56
C LEU A 126 -3.12 -5.12 -12.22
N ARG A 127 -2.53 -5.40 -13.39
CA ARG A 127 -2.89 -6.54 -14.22
C ARG A 127 -2.47 -7.87 -13.60
N ASP A 128 -1.26 -7.95 -13.07
CA ASP A 128 -0.63 -9.23 -12.74
C ASP A 128 -0.77 -9.56 -11.24
N TYR A 129 -1.08 -8.57 -10.39
CA TYR A 129 -1.07 -8.74 -8.94
C TYR A 129 -2.35 -8.27 -8.25
N ILE A 130 -2.69 -6.98 -8.33
CA ILE A 130 -3.77 -6.38 -7.52
C ILE A 130 -5.14 -6.83 -7.99
N ILE A 131 -5.45 -6.72 -9.30
CA ILE A 131 -6.77 -7.11 -9.81
C ILE A 131 -7.00 -8.62 -9.62
N PRO A 132 -6.06 -9.52 -10.01
CA PRO A 132 -6.23 -10.95 -9.73
C PRO A 132 -6.41 -11.25 -8.25
N PHE A 133 -5.61 -10.63 -7.38
CA PHE A 133 -5.72 -10.81 -5.93
C PHE A 133 -7.11 -10.39 -5.42
N VAL A 134 -7.55 -9.18 -5.73
CA VAL A 134 -8.87 -8.64 -5.33
C VAL A 134 -10.03 -9.48 -5.87
N LEU A 135 -9.92 -10.05 -7.07
CA LEU A 135 -10.94 -10.96 -7.61
C LEU A 135 -10.92 -12.34 -6.97
N SER A 136 -9.77 -12.80 -6.50
CA SER A 136 -9.61 -14.12 -5.85
C SER A 136 -9.94 -14.13 -4.35
N CYS A 137 -10.07 -12.97 -3.71
CA CYS A 137 -10.30 -12.86 -2.27
C CYS A 137 -11.36 -11.79 -1.94
N GLN A 138 -11.67 -11.62 -0.65
CA GLN A 138 -12.64 -10.60 -0.20
C GLN A 138 -12.03 -9.19 -0.07
N ALA A 139 -10.81 -8.96 -0.56
CA ALA A 139 -10.20 -7.63 -0.53
C ALA A 139 -10.97 -6.67 -1.45
N LYS A 140 -11.00 -5.39 -1.07
CA LYS A 140 -11.63 -4.34 -1.87
C LYS A 140 -10.57 -3.46 -2.53
N LEU A 141 -10.87 -2.96 -3.71
CA LEU A 141 -10.08 -1.95 -4.40
C LEU A 141 -10.85 -0.63 -4.41
N PHE A 142 -10.21 0.44 -3.93
CA PHE A 142 -10.77 1.79 -3.93
C PHE A 142 -9.85 2.75 -4.70
N LEU A 143 -10.45 3.61 -5.52
CA LEU A 143 -9.75 4.64 -6.26
C LEU A 143 -10.09 6.00 -5.62
N LEU A 144 -9.08 6.70 -5.13
CA LEU A 144 -9.17 8.10 -4.68
C LEU A 144 -8.97 9.05 -5.84
#